data_AF-C5A4X5-F1
#
_entry.id   AF-C5A4X5-F1
#
_cell.length_a   1.000
_cell.length_b   1.000
_cell.length_c   1.000
_cell.angle_alpha   90.00
_cell.angle_beta   90.00
_cell.angle_gamma   90.00
#
_symmetry.space_group_name_H-M   'P 1'
#
loop_
_entity.id
_entity.type
_entity.pdbx_description
1 polymer ?
#
loop_
_entity_poly.entity_id
_entity_poly.type
_entity_poly.pdbx_seq_one_letter_code
_entity_poly.pdbx_strand_id
1 'polypeptide(L)' 'MLEILREHVIFVPEEFYSEFIPLALEICPDKDDADFVALSLKVNAPLWSNDRRLKEIREIKVLNTGEVLKLLGITR' A
#
# COMPACT_ATOMS: atom_id res chain seq x y z
N MET A 1 -4.39 15.08 16.77
CA MET A 1 -3.76 13.81 16.34
C MET A 1 -3.96 13.56 14.85
N LEU A 2 -5.20 13.49 14.35
CA LEU A 2 -5.49 13.35 12.91
C LEU A 2 -5.05 14.56 12.07
N GLU A 3 -5.07 15.76 12.63
CA GLU A 3 -4.66 16.99 11.92
C GLU A 3 -3.18 16.96 11.50
N ILE A 4 -2.28 16.52 12.40
CA ILE A 4 -0.85 16.39 12.09
C ILE A 4 -0.62 15.36 10.98
N LEU A 5 -1.39 14.27 10.96
CA LEU A 5 -1.27 13.27 9.89
C LEU A 5 -1.60 13.87 8.54
N ARG A 6 -2.61 14.75 8.44
CA ARG A 6 -2.99 15.41 7.18
C ARG A 6 -1.90 16.30 6.60
N GLU A 7 -0.92 16.72 7.41
CA GLU A 7 0.23 17.49 6.92
C GLU A 7 1.27 16.61 6.20
N HIS A 8 1.28 15.31 6.48
CA HIS A 8 2.30 14.37 5.99
C HIS A 8 1.77 13.27 5.07
N VAL A 9 0.46 12.98 5.13
CA VAL A 9 -0.18 11.95 4.30
C VAL A 9 -1.43 12.48 3.61
N ILE A 10 -1.70 11.94 2.42
CA ILE A 10 -2.93 12.18 1.69
C ILE A 10 -3.96 11.15 2.17
N PHE A 11 -5.09 11.64 2.69
CA PHE A 11 -6.23 10.79 2.98
C PHE A 11 -6.98 10.54 1.70
N VAL A 12 -7.13 9.26 1.35
CA VAL A 12 -7.83 8.84 0.13
C VAL A 12 -9.19 8.28 0.51
N PRO A 13 -10.29 8.78 -0.07
CA PRO A 13 -11.63 8.27 0.19
C PRO A 13 -11.83 6.90 -0.48
N GLU A 14 -12.66 6.04 0.12
CA GLU A 14 -12.88 4.66 -0.34
C GLU A 14 -13.37 4.60 -1.79
N GLU A 15 -14.24 5.54 -2.18
CA GLU A 15 -14.82 5.62 -3.52
C GLU A 15 -13.77 5.79 -4.62
N PHE A 16 -12.54 6.22 -4.28
CA PHE A 16 -11.45 6.35 -5.23
C PHE A 16 -10.87 5.00 -5.68
N TYR A 17 -10.89 3.98 -4.80
CA TYR A 17 -10.24 2.69 -5.04
C TYR A 17 -11.18 1.49 -4.88
N SER A 18 -12.44 1.71 -4.49
CA SER A 18 -13.43 0.65 -4.18
C SER A 18 -13.65 -0.34 -5.33
N GLU A 19 -13.48 0.07 -6.58
CA GLU A 19 -13.53 -0.81 -7.76
C GLU A 19 -12.50 -1.97 -7.72
N PHE A 20 -11.40 -1.82 -6.99
CA PHE A 20 -10.36 -2.83 -6.82
C PHE A 20 -10.50 -3.66 -5.55
N ILE A 21 -11.42 -3.31 -4.64
CA ILE A 21 -11.62 -4.03 -3.37
C ILE A 21 -11.95 -5.51 -3.57
N PRO A 22 -12.83 -5.92 -4.51
CA PRO A 22 -13.10 -7.34 -4.73
C PRO A 22 -11.84 -8.14 -5.08
N LEU A 23 -10.99 -7.60 -5.96
CA LEU A 23 -9.72 -8.24 -6.33
C LEU A 23 -8.74 -8.25 -5.16
N ALA A 24 -8.64 -7.13 -4.42
CA ALA A 24 -7.76 -7.03 -3.26
C ALA A 24 -8.12 -8.06 -2.17
N LEU A 25 -9.41 -8.29 -1.91
CA LEU A 25 -9.88 -9.31 -0.96
C LEU A 25 -9.59 -10.75 -1.40
N GLU A 26 -9.43 -10.98 -2.71
CA GLU A 26 -9.07 -12.30 -3.26
C GLU A 26 -7.57 -12.59 -3.09
N ILE A 27 -6.72 -11.59 -3.39
CA ILE A 27 -5.27 -11.78 -3.45
C ILE A 27 -4.55 -11.46 -2.13
N CYS A 28 -5.16 -10.68 -1.23
CA CYS A 28 -4.51 -10.27 0.02
C CYS A 28 -4.52 -11.40 1.05
N PRO A 29 -3.37 -11.77 1.65
CA PRO A 29 -3.30 -12.78 2.70
C PRO A 29 -4.09 -12.42 3.96
N ASP A 30 -4.21 -11.13 4.25
CA ASP A 30 -4.94 -10.58 5.40
C ASP A 30 -6.00 -9.59 4.90
N LYS A 31 -7.28 -9.88 5.17
CA LYS A 31 -8.38 -9.11 4.60
C LYS A 31 -8.45 -7.69 5.14
N ASP A 32 -7.91 -7.46 6.32
CA ASP A 32 -7.88 -6.15 6.96
C ASP A 32 -6.85 -5.21 6.27
N ASP A 33 -5.96 -5.74 5.43
CA ASP A 33 -5.01 -4.96 4.62
C ASP A 33 -5.50 -4.69 3.19
N ALA A 34 -6.71 -5.15 2.82
CA ALA A 34 -7.21 -5.11 1.45
C ALA A 34 -7.33 -3.69 0.89
N ASP A 35 -7.66 -2.69 1.71
CA ASP A 35 -7.75 -1.28 1.27
C ASP A 35 -6.41 -0.76 0.74
N PHE A 36 -5.29 -1.14 1.37
CA PHE A 36 -3.95 -0.74 0.91
C PHE A 36 -3.57 -1.41 -0.41
N VAL A 37 -3.96 -2.68 -0.59
CA VAL A 37 -3.76 -3.42 -1.84
C VAL A 37 -4.61 -2.83 -2.96
N ALA A 38 -5.89 -2.55 -2.70
CA ALA A 38 -6.80 -1.93 -3.66
C ALA A 38 -6.32 -0.53 -4.09
N LEU A 39 -5.85 0.28 -3.14
CA LEU A 39 -5.28 1.59 -3.45
C LEU A 39 -4.02 1.46 -4.30
N SER A 40 -3.12 0.53 -3.97
CA SER A 40 -1.90 0.26 -4.74
C SER A 40 -2.19 -0.14 -6.19
N LEU A 41 -3.21 -0.98 -6.40
CA LEU A 41 -3.72 -1.34 -7.73
C LEU A 41 -4.26 -0.12 -8.47
N LYS A 42 -5.10 0.70 -7.80
CA LYS A 42 -5.73 1.89 -8.38
C LYS A 42 -4.70 2.92 -8.88
N VAL A 43 -3.68 3.20 -8.07
CA VAL A 43 -2.66 4.21 -8.42
C VAL A 43 -1.48 3.61 -9.19
N ASN A 44 -1.47 2.30 -9.40
CA ASN A 44 -0.37 1.56 -10.03
C ASN A 44 1.00 1.91 -9.41
N ALA A 45 1.06 1.91 -8.07
CA ALA A 45 2.27 2.25 -7.31
C ALA A 45 2.62 1.14 -6.33
N PRO A 46 3.91 0.95 -5.97
CA PRO A 46 4.28 -0.06 -5.00
C PRO A 46 3.65 0.19 -3.64
N LEU A 47 3.17 -0.88 -2.99
CA LEU A 47 2.77 -0.83 -1.59
C LEU A 47 4.01 -0.80 -0.70
N TRP A 48 4.06 0.14 0.23
CA TRP A 48 5.12 0.20 1.25
C TRP A 48 4.64 -0.49 2.53
N SER A 49 5.19 -1.67 2.82
CA SER A 49 4.94 -2.40 4.08
C SER A 49 6.13 -3.28 4.47
N ASN A 50 6.31 -3.46 5.78
CA ASN A 50 7.27 -4.43 6.31
C ASN A 50 6.62 -5.79 6.64
N ASP A 51 5.30 -5.97 6.44
CA ASP A 51 4.67 -7.30 6.54
C ASP A 51 5.19 -8.18 5.41
N ARG A 52 5.75 -9.34 5.79
CA ARG A 52 6.33 -10.30 4.85
C ARG A 52 5.26 -11.04 4.07
N ARG A 53 4.05 -11.23 4.62
CA ARG A 53 2.94 -11.90 3.95
C ARG A 53 2.50 -11.11 2.72
N LEU A 54 2.43 -9.78 2.82
CA LEU A 54 2.05 -8.91 1.69
C LEU A 54 3.03 -9.01 0.51
N LYS A 55 4.30 -9.39 0.74
CA LYS A 55 5.26 -9.62 -0.35
C LYS A 55 4.94 -10.85 -1.22
N GLU A 56 4.03 -11.71 -0.79
CA GLU A 56 3.60 -12.89 -1.55
C GLU A 56 2.59 -12.53 -2.66
N ILE A 57 1.96 -11.35 -2.57
CA ILE A 57 1.05 -10.82 -3.59
C ILE A 57 1.83 -10.54 -4.88
N ARG A 58 1.34 -11.04 -6.02
CA ARG A 58 2.07 -11.00 -7.29
C ARG A 58 1.64 -9.86 -8.20
N GLU A 59 0.43 -9.37 -7.99
CA GLU A 59 -0.26 -8.36 -8.77
C GLU A 59 0.28 -6.95 -8.49
N ILE A 60 0.92 -6.75 -7.33
CA ILE A 60 1.53 -5.48 -6.93
C ILE A 60 2.96 -5.68 -6.45
N LYS A 61 3.77 -4.63 -6.59
CA LYS A 61 5.11 -4.60 -5.99
C LYS A 61 5.01 -4.18 -4.53
N VAL A 62 5.52 -4.98 -3.61
CA VAL A 62 5.60 -4.61 -2.19
C VAL A 62 7.05 -4.31 -1.79
N LEU A 63 7.27 -3.10 -1.28
CA LEU A 63 8.55 -2.61 -0.81
C LEU A 63 8.58 -2.57 0.72
N ASN A 64 9.64 -3.09 1.32
CA ASN A 64 9.97 -2.82 2.71
C ASN A 64 10.67 -1.46 2.84
N THR A 65 10.86 -1.00 4.08
CA THR A 65 11.46 0.31 4.37
C THR A 65 12.86 0.45 3.78
N GLY A 66 13.70 -0.60 3.85
CA GLY A 66 15.04 -0.57 3.27
C GLY A 66 15.02 -0.40 1.75
N GLU A 67 14.07 -1.04 1.07
CA GLU A 67 13.89 -0.91 -0.38
C GLU A 67 13.34 0.46 -0.77
N VAL A 68 12.45 1.06 0.03
CA VAL A 68 11.98 2.45 -0.17
C VAL A 68 13.14 3.43 0.01
N LEU A 69 13.93 3.31 1.08
CA LEU A 69 15.10 4.17 1.29
C LEU A 69 16.10 4.06 0.13
N LYS A 70 16.36 2.83 -0.34
CA LYS A 70 17.21 2.59 -1.51
C LYS A 70 16.63 3.22 -2.79
N LEU A 71 15.31 3.11 -3.00
CA LEU A 71 14.61 3.73 -4.13
C LEU A 71 14.73 5.26 -4.10
N LEU A 72 14.70 5.85 -2.91
CA LEU A 72 14.82 7.29 -2.69
C LEU A 72 16.27 7.79 -2.64
N GLY A 73 17.27 6.92 -2.79
CA GLY A 73 18.69 7.28 -2.70
C GLY A 73 19.15 7.66 -1.29
N ILE A 74 18.38 7.30 -0.26
CA ILE A 74 18.72 7.56 1.15
C ILE A 74 19.60 6.39 1.63
N THR A 75 20.89 6.48 1.35
CA THR A 75 21.90 5.60 1.95
C THR A 75 22.40 6.20 3.27
N ARG A 76 22.29 5.44 4.36
CA ARG A 76 23.00 5.73 5.61
C ARG A 76 24.47 5.33 5.49
#